data_AF-A0A395KVP5-F1
#
_entry.id   AF-A0A395KVP5-F1
#
_cell.length_a   1.000
_cell.length_b   1.000
_cell.length_c   1.000
_cell.angle_alpha   90.00
_cell.angle_beta   90.00
_cell.angle_gamma   90.00
#
_symmetry.space_group_name_H-M   'P 1'
#
loop_
_entity.id
_entity.type
_entity.pdbx_description
1 polymer ?
#
loop_
_entity_poly.entity_id
_entity_poly.type
_entity_poly.pdbx_seq_one_letter_code
_entity_poly.pdbx_strand_id
1 'polypeptide(L)'
;MGTGFMGRGQVSGVEVGTDTVYGFENFIGGSGHDVITASNAVNIIDGGLGEDVFRFTSVAAANGDTIYGFTPGDRIDFSSIDANTGQAGVQHFTLSAGTTLSGAGQVVVTHETQDGADVTVIRGSVDADPDADFELAIAGTHNLKVADFNGVS
;
A
#
# COMPACT_ATOMS: atom_id res chain seq x y z
N MET A 1 4.32 -39.57 -7.01
CA MET A 1 5.04 -39.06 -5.83
C MET A 1 5.75 -37.78 -6.25
N GLY A 2 5.54 -36.57 -5.72
CA GLY A 2 4.52 -35.99 -4.87
C GLY A 2 4.45 -34.50 -5.25
N THR A 3 3.26 -33.94 -5.37
CA THR A 3 3.04 -32.54 -5.72
C THR A 3 3.31 -31.68 -4.49
N GLY A 4 4.46 -31.01 -4.47
CA GLY A 4 4.88 -30.12 -3.39
C GLY A 4 4.09 -28.81 -3.41
N PHE A 5 3.38 -28.59 -2.31
CA PHE A 5 2.78 -27.36 -1.81
C PHE A 5 3.80 -26.20 -1.76
N MET A 6 3.48 -25.03 -2.33
CA MET A 6 3.82 -23.66 -1.84
C MET A 6 3.10 -22.60 -2.69
N GLY A 7 2.40 -21.70 -1.99
CA GLY A 7 1.33 -20.81 -2.44
C GLY A 7 1.66 -19.88 -3.60
N ARG A 8 0.85 -19.99 -4.65
CA ARG A 8 0.63 -18.89 -5.60
C ARG A 8 -0.86 -18.59 -5.55
N GLY A 9 -1.24 -17.65 -4.69
CA GLY A 9 -2.59 -17.09 -4.68
C GLY A 9 -2.78 -16.20 -5.90
N GLN A 10 -3.00 -16.81 -7.08
CA GLN A 10 -3.53 -16.09 -8.22
C GLN A 10 -5.04 -16.03 -8.05
N VAL A 11 -5.55 -14.97 -7.44
CA VAL A 11 -6.97 -14.64 -7.53
C VAL A 11 -7.15 -13.91 -8.86
N SER A 12 -7.93 -14.49 -9.77
CA SER A 12 -8.32 -13.85 -11.03
C SER A 12 -9.85 -13.93 -11.09
N GLY A 13 -10.50 -12.83 -10.72
CA GLY A 13 -11.94 -12.66 -10.82
C GLY A 13 -12.28 -11.82 -12.05
N VAL A 14 -13.32 -12.21 -12.81
CA VAL A 14 -14.01 -11.35 -13.78
C VAL A 14 -15.17 -10.62 -13.08
N GLU A 15 -15.00 -10.29 -11.80
CA GLU A 15 -16.12 -9.96 -10.93
C GLU A 15 -15.76 -8.73 -10.09
N VAL A 16 -16.63 -7.73 -10.13
CA VAL A 16 -16.58 -6.57 -9.24
C VAL A 16 -16.66 -7.10 -7.81
N GLY A 17 -15.57 -7.04 -7.06
CA GLY A 17 -15.44 -7.79 -5.81
C GLY A 17 -14.42 -7.20 -4.84
N THR A 18 -14.58 -7.51 -3.55
CA THR A 18 -13.55 -7.27 -2.55
C THR A 18 -12.69 -8.52 -2.44
N ASP A 19 -11.44 -8.44 -2.85
CA ASP A 19 -10.49 -9.53 -2.73
C ASP A 19 -9.60 -9.35 -1.51
N THR A 20 -9.34 -10.44 -0.79
CA THR A 20 -8.40 -10.48 0.34
C THR A 20 -7.31 -11.51 0.03
N VAL A 21 -6.06 -11.08 0.15
CA VAL A 21 -4.86 -11.82 -0.23
C VAL A 21 -4.10 -12.18 1.05
N TYR A 22 -3.55 -13.40 1.19
CA TYR A 22 -2.87 -13.91 2.39
C TYR A 22 -1.49 -14.55 2.09
N GLY A 23 -0.38 -13.93 2.48
CA GLY A 23 0.98 -14.51 2.39
C GLY A 23 1.90 -13.77 1.43
N PHE A 24 3.06 -14.35 1.05
CA PHE A 24 3.85 -13.83 -0.07
C PHE A 24 3.12 -14.11 -1.38
N GLU A 25 2.07 -13.34 -1.66
CA GLU A 25 1.16 -13.57 -2.76
C GLU A 25 1.28 -12.47 -3.81
N ASN A 26 1.31 -12.91 -5.07
CA ASN A 26 1.18 -12.03 -6.22
C ASN A 26 -0.31 -11.96 -6.55
N PHE A 27 -0.97 -10.85 -6.25
CA PHE A 27 -2.35 -10.60 -6.66
C PHE A 27 -2.38 -9.86 -7.99
N ILE A 28 -3.22 -10.31 -8.91
CA ILE A 28 -3.47 -9.62 -10.19
C ILE A 28 -4.99 -9.60 -10.39
N GLY A 29 -5.57 -8.42 -10.20
CA GLY A 29 -6.98 -8.15 -10.38
C GLY A 29 -7.43 -8.19 -11.84
N GLY A 30 -8.73 -7.99 -12.02
CA GLY A 30 -9.40 -8.08 -13.32
C GLY A 30 -9.69 -6.72 -13.92
N SER A 31 -10.90 -6.57 -14.43
CA SER A 31 -11.47 -5.27 -14.76
C SER A 31 -12.57 -4.96 -13.74
N GLY A 32 -12.63 -3.76 -13.19
CA GLY A 32 -13.58 -3.42 -12.16
C GLY A 32 -13.07 -2.27 -11.29
N HIS A 33 -13.91 -1.76 -10.39
CA HIS A 33 -13.43 -0.89 -9.32
C HIS A 33 -13.29 -1.77 -8.09
N ASP A 34 -12.08 -2.27 -7.85
CA ASP A 34 -11.86 -3.32 -6.86
C ASP A 34 -11.38 -2.73 -5.52
N VAL A 35 -11.71 -3.41 -4.41
CA VAL A 35 -11.14 -3.11 -3.10
C VAL A 35 -10.27 -4.28 -2.69
N ILE A 36 -8.96 -4.04 -2.64
CA ILE A 36 -7.96 -5.08 -2.43
C ILE A 36 -7.38 -4.89 -1.04
N THR A 37 -7.66 -5.82 -0.12
CA THR A 37 -7.14 -5.73 1.26
C THR A 37 -5.88 -6.58 1.40
N ALA A 38 -4.76 -5.90 1.67
CA ALA A 38 -3.46 -6.53 1.88
C ALA A 38 -3.38 -7.27 3.22
N SER A 39 -2.66 -8.39 3.25
CA SER A 39 -2.33 -9.09 4.50
C SER A 39 -1.07 -8.51 5.13
N ASN A 40 -0.71 -9.00 6.33
CA ASN A 40 0.53 -8.64 7.02
C ASN A 40 1.80 -9.26 6.40
N ALA A 41 1.67 -10.05 5.33
CA ALA A 41 2.82 -10.56 4.59
C ALA A 41 3.19 -9.59 3.47
N VAL A 42 4.44 -9.65 2.99
CA VAL A 42 4.89 -8.83 1.87
C VAL A 42 4.23 -9.32 0.57
N ASN A 43 3.44 -8.45 -0.05
CA ASN A 43 2.63 -8.72 -1.23
C ASN A 43 3.19 -8.00 -2.48
N ILE A 44 2.94 -8.58 -3.65
CA ILE A 44 3.02 -7.87 -4.93
C ILE A 44 1.60 -7.78 -5.48
N ILE A 45 1.10 -6.57 -5.69
CA ILE A 45 -0.32 -6.34 -5.97
C ILE A 45 -0.46 -5.57 -7.28
N ASP A 46 -1.27 -6.06 -8.20
CA ASP A 46 -1.72 -5.34 -9.38
C ASP A 46 -3.26 -5.33 -9.37
N GLY A 47 -3.87 -4.15 -9.37
CA GLY A 47 -5.34 -4.01 -9.33
C GLY A 47 -6.01 -4.35 -10.66
N GLY A 48 -5.26 -4.29 -11.77
CA GLY A 48 -5.81 -4.46 -13.11
C GLY A 48 -6.38 -3.15 -13.65
N LEU A 49 -7.56 -3.22 -14.28
CA LEU A 49 -8.21 -2.06 -14.91
C LEU A 49 -9.32 -1.52 -14.02
N GLY A 50 -9.30 -0.21 -13.75
CA GLY A 50 -10.42 0.51 -13.16
C GLY A 50 -9.95 1.60 -12.22
N GLU A 51 -10.74 1.88 -11.18
CA GLU A 51 -10.34 2.77 -10.08
C GLU A 51 -10.35 1.91 -8.82
N ASP A 52 -9.17 1.41 -8.44
CA ASP A 52 -8.99 0.41 -7.41
C ASP A 52 -8.60 1.06 -6.07
N VAL A 53 -8.92 0.38 -4.97
CA VAL A 53 -8.54 0.79 -3.62
C VAL A 53 -7.63 -0.26 -3.00
N PHE A 54 -6.36 0.07 -2.84
CA PHE A 54 -5.36 -0.74 -2.15
C PHE A 54 -5.41 -0.44 -0.65
N ARG A 55 -6.05 -1.34 0.11
CA ARG A 55 -6.38 -1.14 1.52
C ARG A 55 -5.41 -1.88 2.45
N PHE A 56 -4.85 -1.13 3.38
CA PHE A 56 -3.92 -1.63 4.39
C PHE A 56 -4.50 -1.41 5.78
N THR A 57 -4.72 -2.50 6.53
CA THR A 57 -5.41 -2.45 7.82
C THR A 57 -4.49 -2.33 9.03
N SER A 58 -3.17 -2.36 8.82
CA SER A 58 -2.16 -2.19 9.86
C SER A 58 -0.82 -1.75 9.27
N VAL A 59 0.09 -1.24 10.10
CA VAL A 59 1.49 -0.96 9.72
C VAL A 59 2.14 -2.20 9.09
N ALA A 60 1.93 -3.39 9.68
CA ALA A 60 2.49 -4.63 9.15
C ALA A 60 1.92 -5.02 7.77
N ALA A 61 0.66 -4.66 7.48
CA ALA A 61 0.06 -4.91 6.17
C ALA A 61 0.58 -3.94 5.11
N ALA A 62 0.91 -2.70 5.49
CA ALA A 62 1.45 -1.70 4.56
C ALA A 62 2.95 -1.89 4.27
N ASN A 63 3.67 -2.68 5.08
CA ASN A 63 5.12 -2.70 5.06
C ASN A 63 5.71 -3.74 4.10
N GLY A 64 6.54 -3.26 3.18
CA GLY A 64 7.31 -4.05 2.22
C GLY A 64 6.57 -4.38 0.93
N ASP A 65 5.30 -4.00 0.82
CA ASP A 65 4.47 -4.31 -0.34
C ASP A 65 4.89 -3.52 -1.59
N THR A 66 4.63 -4.09 -2.77
CA THR A 66 4.82 -3.42 -4.06
C THR A 66 3.54 -3.43 -4.88
N ILE A 67 3.06 -2.25 -5.26
CA ILE A 67 1.92 -2.07 -6.16
C ILE A 67 2.42 -1.88 -7.59
N TYR A 68 1.89 -2.65 -8.52
CA TYR A 68 1.99 -2.47 -9.96
C TYR A 68 0.67 -1.94 -10.52
N GLY A 69 0.73 -1.32 -11.70
CA GLY A 69 -0.48 -0.91 -12.40
C GLY A 69 -1.22 0.29 -11.80
N PHE A 70 -0.67 0.98 -10.79
CA PHE A 70 -1.31 2.16 -10.20
C PHE A 70 -1.53 3.25 -11.26
N THR A 71 -2.78 3.65 -11.45
CA THR A 71 -3.24 4.59 -12.47
C THR A 71 -4.09 5.72 -11.87
N PRO A 72 -4.27 6.85 -12.58
CA PRO A 72 -5.12 7.93 -12.09
C PRO A 72 -6.54 7.46 -11.80
N GLY A 73 -7.00 7.65 -10.55
CA GLY A 73 -8.29 7.17 -10.06
C GLY A 73 -8.15 6.16 -8.93
N ASP A 74 -7.06 5.39 -8.94
CA ASP A 74 -6.71 4.46 -7.87
C ASP A 74 -6.39 5.19 -6.57
N ARG A 75 -6.62 4.49 -5.44
CA ARG A 75 -6.43 5.03 -4.10
C ARG A 75 -5.68 4.07 -3.20
N ILE A 76 -4.90 4.65 -2.30
CA ILE A 76 -4.24 3.94 -1.20
C ILE A 76 -5.01 4.23 0.08
N ASP A 77 -5.47 3.20 0.77
CA ASP A 77 -6.30 3.35 1.95
C ASP A 77 -5.55 2.94 3.22
N PHE A 78 -5.14 3.97 3.97
CA PHE A 78 -4.53 3.87 5.30
C PHE A 78 -5.51 4.22 6.43
N SER A 79 -6.81 4.39 6.14
CA SER A 79 -7.82 4.88 7.11
C SER A 79 -8.00 4.00 8.35
N SER A 80 -7.52 2.75 8.30
CA SER A 80 -7.57 1.81 9.42
C SER A 80 -6.31 1.82 10.29
N ILE A 81 -5.24 2.48 9.84
CA ILE A 81 -3.98 2.57 10.58
C ILE A 81 -4.06 3.80 11.48
N ASP A 82 -3.81 3.60 12.77
CA ASP A 82 -3.66 4.71 13.69
C ASP A 82 -2.31 5.39 13.46
N ALA A 83 -2.36 6.61 12.92
CA ALA A 83 -1.18 7.37 12.56
C ALA A 83 -0.40 7.91 13.78
N ASN A 84 -0.93 7.81 15.01
CA ASN A 84 -0.18 8.24 16.20
C ASN A 84 -0.52 7.40 17.45
N THR A 85 0.29 6.38 17.70
CA THR A 85 0.11 5.44 18.82
C THR A 85 0.23 6.07 20.22
N GLY A 86 0.73 7.30 20.31
CA GLY A 86 0.78 8.09 21.55
C GLY A 86 -0.53 8.81 21.89
N GLN A 87 -1.51 8.79 20.99
CA GLN A 87 -2.82 9.40 21.15
C GLN A 87 -3.93 8.34 21.12
N ALA A 88 -5.10 8.66 21.68
CA ALA A 88 -6.21 7.73 21.73
C ALA A 88 -7.11 7.87 20.51
N GLY A 89 -7.59 6.74 19.98
CA GLY A 89 -8.42 6.68 18.76
C GLY A 89 -7.56 6.43 17.52
N VAL A 90 -8.17 6.47 16.33
CA VAL A 90 -7.43 6.32 15.06
C VAL A 90 -7.19 7.71 14.48
N GLN A 91 -5.92 8.11 14.35
CA GLN A 91 -5.55 9.35 13.68
C GLN A 91 -5.24 9.07 12.21
N HIS A 92 -5.44 10.09 11.36
CA HIS A 92 -5.06 10.04 9.95
C HIS A 92 -3.63 10.57 9.79
N PHE A 93 -2.92 10.08 8.78
CA PHE A 93 -1.62 10.63 8.42
C PHE A 93 -1.76 12.00 7.76
N THR A 94 -0.67 12.75 7.75
CA THR A 94 -0.51 13.98 6.97
C THR A 94 0.52 13.73 5.89
N LEU A 95 0.18 14.07 4.64
CA LEU A 95 1.15 14.01 3.54
C LEU A 95 2.14 15.17 3.69
N SER A 96 3.38 14.84 4.04
CA SER A 96 4.45 15.81 4.19
C SER A 96 5.01 16.19 2.82
N ALA A 97 5.25 17.50 2.63
CA ALA A 97 5.89 18.01 1.41
C ALA A 97 7.40 17.70 1.34
N GLY A 98 8.01 17.26 2.45
CA GLY A 98 9.40 16.83 2.52
C GLY A 98 9.57 15.34 2.24
N THR A 99 10.82 14.88 2.23
CA THR A 99 11.17 13.46 1.98
C THR A 99 11.64 12.71 3.23
N THR A 100 11.65 13.38 4.39
CA THR A 100 12.13 12.84 5.66
C THR A 100 11.02 12.86 6.69
N LEU A 101 10.84 11.76 7.41
CA LEU A 101 9.96 11.70 8.57
C LEU A 101 10.57 12.52 9.71
N SER A 102 9.71 13.14 10.51
CA SER A 102 10.10 13.95 11.67
C SER A 102 9.30 13.64 12.94
N GLY A 103 8.47 12.59 12.88
CA GLY A 103 7.67 12.05 13.97
C GLY A 103 6.33 11.52 13.48
N ALA A 104 5.52 11.08 14.44
CA ALA A 104 4.25 10.38 14.22
C ALA A 104 3.29 11.14 13.31
N GLY A 105 2.49 10.38 12.58
CA GLY A 105 1.39 10.89 11.80
C GLY A 105 1.81 11.43 10.45
N GLN A 106 3.03 11.16 10.01
CA GLN A 106 3.55 11.62 8.74
C GLN A 106 3.64 10.49 7.74
N VAL A 107 3.32 10.83 6.50
CA VAL A 107 3.71 10.06 5.32
C VAL A 107 4.56 10.98 4.43
N VAL A 108 5.67 10.46 3.93
CA VAL A 108 6.52 11.12 2.93
C VAL A 108 6.58 10.27 1.66
N VAL A 109 6.78 10.93 0.53
CA VAL A 109 6.89 10.27 -0.78
C VAL A 109 8.22 10.62 -1.40
N THR A 110 8.96 9.60 -1.86
CA THR A 110 10.18 9.75 -2.64
C THR A 110 10.07 9.05 -4.00
N HIS A 111 10.91 9.46 -4.94
CA HIS A 111 11.11 8.77 -6.21
C HIS A 111 12.52 8.21 -6.24
N GLU A 112 12.62 6.91 -6.42
CA GLU A 112 13.87 6.15 -6.32
C GLU A 112 14.03 5.26 -7.55
N THR A 113 15.26 4.84 -7.83
CA THR A 113 15.53 3.80 -8.82
C THR A 113 15.93 2.54 -8.08
N GLN A 114 15.13 1.49 -8.19
CA GLN A 114 15.40 0.17 -7.61
C GLN A 114 15.57 -0.84 -8.73
N ASP A 115 16.69 -1.57 -8.74
CA ASP A 115 17.05 -2.55 -9.79
C ASP A 115 16.94 -2.02 -11.24
N GLY A 116 17.16 -0.72 -11.42
CA GLY A 116 17.11 -0.06 -12.73
C GLY A 116 15.70 0.33 -13.19
N ALA A 117 14.68 0.17 -12.35
CA ALA A 117 13.32 0.67 -12.57
C ALA A 117 13.00 1.83 -11.63
N ASP A 118 12.24 2.81 -12.12
CA ASP A 118 11.76 3.91 -11.28
C ASP A 118 10.61 3.42 -10.39
N VAL A 119 10.65 3.83 -9.13
CA VAL A 119 9.70 3.44 -8.08
C VAL A 119 9.33 4.68 -7.27
N THR A 120 8.05 4.83 -6.96
CA THR A 120 7.55 5.78 -5.98
C THR A 120 7.47 5.07 -4.64
N VAL A 121 8.16 5.60 -3.63
CA VAL A 121 8.21 4.98 -2.31
C VAL A 121 7.48 5.86 -1.32
N ILE A 122 6.54 5.26 -0.60
CA ILE A 122 5.78 5.88 0.47
C ILE A 122 6.33 5.36 1.79
N ARG A 123 6.74 6.27 2.68
CA ARG A 123 7.17 5.92 4.04
C ARG A 123 6.27 6.59 5.05
N GLY A 124 5.81 5.86 6.06
CA GLY A 124 4.98 6.40 7.12
C GLY A 124 5.52 6.07 8.51
N SER A 125 5.22 6.94 9.47
CA SER A 125 5.56 6.76 10.90
C SER A 125 4.32 6.97 11.77
N VAL A 126 4.12 6.08 12.74
CA VAL A 126 3.05 6.04 13.73
C VAL A 126 3.53 6.37 15.14
N ASP A 127 4.83 6.57 15.34
CA ASP A 127 5.42 6.88 16.64
C ASP A 127 6.38 8.08 16.59
N ALA A 128 7.01 8.41 17.72
CA ALA A 128 7.78 9.65 17.84
C ALA A 128 9.18 9.57 17.23
N ASP A 129 9.62 8.41 16.74
CA ASP A 129 10.93 8.24 16.16
C ASP A 129 10.97 8.69 14.68
N PRO A 130 12.16 9.02 14.15
CA PRO A 130 12.28 9.52 12.78
C PRO A 130 12.40 8.39 11.74
N ASP A 131 12.37 7.12 12.16
CA ASP A 131 12.44 5.99 11.26
C ASP A 131 11.04 5.69 10.69
N ALA A 132 11.00 5.00 9.56
CA ALA A 132 9.74 4.59 8.96
C ALA A 132 9.23 3.32 9.65
N ASP A 133 7.97 3.33 10.07
CA ASP A 133 7.27 2.16 10.60
C ASP A 133 6.79 1.24 9.47
N PHE A 134 6.51 1.80 8.29
CA PHE A 134 6.23 1.04 7.08
C PHE A 134 6.78 1.74 5.83
N GLU A 135 7.11 0.93 4.83
CA GLU A 135 7.42 1.35 3.47
C GLU A 135 6.53 0.63 2.46
N LEU A 136 5.90 1.38 1.55
CA LEU A 136 5.09 0.86 0.44
C LEU A 136 5.68 1.35 -0.88
N ALA A 137 5.96 0.43 -1.80
CA ALA A 137 6.48 0.75 -3.12
C ALA A 137 5.37 0.76 -4.18
N ILE A 138 5.47 1.66 -5.15
CA ILE A 138 4.64 1.69 -6.35
C ILE A 138 5.54 1.75 -7.57
N ALA A 139 5.39 0.79 -8.47
CA ALA A 139 6.14 0.77 -9.72
C ALA A 139 5.85 2.04 -10.55
N GLY A 140 6.91 2.70 -11.02
CA GLY A 140 6.84 3.94 -11.78
C GLY A 140 6.96 5.20 -10.93
N THR A 141 6.99 6.35 -11.61
CA THR A 141 7.04 7.68 -10.98
C THR A 141 5.65 8.29 -10.90
N HIS A 142 5.12 8.42 -9.69
CA HIS A 142 3.77 8.92 -9.40
C HIS A 142 3.83 10.18 -8.56
N ASN A 143 3.14 11.24 -9.00
CA ASN A 143 3.03 12.48 -8.23
C ASN A 143 1.81 12.40 -7.31
N LEU A 144 1.94 11.65 -6.21
CA LEU A 144 0.86 11.40 -5.27
C LEU A 144 0.46 12.67 -4.52
N LYS A 145 -0.84 12.84 -4.34
CA LYS A 145 -1.49 13.93 -3.63
C LYS A 145 -2.42 13.34 -2.59
N VAL A 146 -2.87 14.16 -1.64
CA VAL A 146 -3.90 13.77 -0.64
C VAL A 146 -5.13 13.11 -1.27
N ALA A 147 -5.52 13.54 -2.48
CA ALA A 147 -6.65 12.96 -3.20
C ALA A 147 -6.47 11.49 -3.62
N ASP A 148 -5.24 10.98 -3.66
CA ASP A 148 -4.88 9.60 -4.00
C ASP A 148 -4.91 8.68 -2.76
N PHE A 149 -5.29 9.21 -1.60
CA PHE A 149 -5.34 8.49 -0.34
C PHE A 149 -6.71 8.53 0.33
N ASN A 150 -7.00 7.49 1.10
CA ASN A 150 -7.96 7.52 2.19
C ASN A 150 -7.19 7.43 3.52
N GLY A 151 -7.57 8.24 4.51
CA GLY A 151 -6.85 8.28 5.80
C GLY A 151 -5.57 9.12 5.79
N VAL A 152 -5.40 9.99 4.80
CA VAL A 152 -4.32 11.00 4.72
C VAL A 152 -4.94 12.37 4.46
N SER A 153 -4.44 13.42 5.12
CA SER A 153 -4.88 14.82 4.95
C SER A 153 -3.76 15.78 4.59
#